data_AF-A0AAV4YTB4-F1
#
_entry.id   AF-A0AAV4YTB4-F1
#
_cell.length_a   1.000
_cell.length_b   1.000
_cell.length_c   1.000
_cell.angle_alpha   90.00
_cell.angle_beta   90.00
_cell.angle_gamma   90.00
#
_symmetry.space_group_name_H-M   'P 1'
#
loop_
_entity.id
_entity.type
_entity.pdbx_description
1 polymer ?
#
loop_
_entity_poly.entity_id
_entity_poly.type
_entity_poly.pdbx_seq_one_letter_code
_entity_poly.pdbx_strand_id
1 'polypeptide(L)'
;MGNYYPAVCTEAEFAQAKRVRSEKKQFASKLKSAMGIVTGMRIATCGNCGSSLQVYRSKAGKKDEKLRYKCSGRSDTSVKSCTAATFDNRYFEYALMLLIGSVILQPKKNTSENKIASIKNKIESISSKIEIMIQSVGATTEGDIHILLTERLDKLSRERKKLNEELTIEISHTEASINPDIYMQIPRNFIDYNQADIRDEVRDIIYKTVKFVKVHSVTSCFYIQVELFGGMMTDGIVIDNKYISDFGFDMHHQQENEDAFLAYNRFANNFECIDKDGRCIRMLDMVNGTHFITSDDFYLNERVSTLKNQAMSEEMRAAIEKFESWVL
;
A
#
# COMPACT_ATOMS: atom_id res chain seq x y z
N MET A 1 11.58 8.52 -42.21
CA MET A 1 11.93 7.24 -42.86
C MET A 1 11.19 6.15 -42.12
N GLY A 2 10.26 5.47 -42.80
CA GLY A 2 9.42 4.43 -42.22
C GLY A 2 10.17 3.12 -42.04
N ASN A 3 9.85 2.37 -40.98
CA ASN A 3 10.49 1.10 -40.63
C ASN A 3 10.44 0.10 -41.80
N TYR A 4 11.59 -0.51 -42.10
CA TYR A 4 11.84 -1.43 -43.22
C TYR A 4 11.00 -2.73 -43.18
N TYR A 5 10.39 -3.05 -42.04
CA TYR A 5 9.54 -4.22 -41.87
C TYR A 5 8.10 -3.81 -41.54
N PRO A 6 7.10 -4.52 -42.10
CA PRO A 6 5.70 -4.31 -41.71
C PRO A 6 5.53 -4.58 -40.22
N ALA A 7 4.79 -3.70 -39.55
CA ALA A 7 4.51 -3.84 -38.13
C ALA A 7 3.65 -5.09 -37.90
N VAL A 8 4.17 -6.04 -37.13
CA VAL A 8 3.50 -7.32 -36.83
C VAL A 8 2.39 -7.16 -35.79
N CYS A 9 2.38 -6.02 -35.08
CA CYS A 9 1.32 -5.58 -34.18
C CYS A 9 1.28 -4.05 -34.19
N THR A 10 0.18 -3.47 -33.71
CA THR A 10 0.05 -2.03 -33.51
C THR A 10 0.98 -1.53 -32.40
N GLU A 11 1.31 -0.24 -32.39
CA GLU A 11 2.09 0.37 -31.30
C GLU A 11 1.37 0.24 -29.95
N ALA A 12 0.04 0.29 -29.95
CA ALA A 12 -0.78 0.10 -28.76
C ALA A 12 -0.66 -1.33 -28.20
N GLU A 13 -0.77 -2.35 -29.05
CA GLU A 13 -0.59 -3.77 -28.66
C GLU A 13 0.83 -4.04 -28.18
N PHE A 14 1.84 -3.45 -28.85
CA PHE A 14 3.23 -3.56 -28.42
C PHE A 14 3.46 -2.91 -27.05
N ALA A 15 2.91 -1.70 -26.83
CA ALA A 15 2.99 -1.01 -25.55
C ALA A 15 2.30 -1.81 -24.43
N GLN A 16 1.13 -2.40 -24.72
CA GLN A 16 0.40 -3.25 -23.79
C GLN A 16 1.17 -4.53 -23.46
N ALA A 17 1.70 -5.25 -24.46
CA ALA A 17 2.50 -6.45 -24.26
C ALA A 17 3.80 -6.16 -23.48
N LYS A 18 4.42 -5.00 -23.73
CA LYS A 18 5.60 -4.53 -22.99
C LYS A 18 5.25 -4.21 -21.53
N ARG A 19 4.08 -3.60 -21.25
CA ARG A 19 3.57 -3.39 -19.88
C ARG A 19 3.36 -4.73 -19.17
N VAL A 20 2.59 -5.65 -19.75
CA VAL A 20 2.31 -6.99 -19.19
C VAL A 20 3.60 -7.78 -18.93
N ARG A 21 4.59 -7.70 -19.83
CA ARG A 21 5.90 -8.36 -19.63
C ARG A 21 6.70 -7.72 -18.50
N SER A 22 6.65 -6.40 -18.36
CA SER A 22 7.35 -5.68 -17.29
C SER A 22 6.71 -5.94 -15.92
N GLU A 23 5.40 -6.08 -15.87
CA GLU A 23 4.64 -6.52 -14.70
C GLU A 23 5.03 -7.95 -14.34
N LYS A 24 4.89 -8.92 -15.27
CA LYS A 24 5.22 -10.35 -15.05
C LYS A 24 6.67 -10.61 -14.62
N LYS A 25 7.64 -9.80 -15.05
CA LYS A 25 9.04 -9.92 -14.59
C LYS A 25 9.18 -9.69 -13.08
N GLN A 26 8.28 -8.94 -12.44
CA GLN A 26 8.30 -8.70 -11.00
C GLN A 26 7.83 -9.93 -10.18
N PHE A 27 7.15 -10.90 -10.82
CA PHE A 27 6.53 -12.07 -10.17
C PHE A 27 7.29 -13.39 -10.44
N ALA A 28 8.42 -13.35 -11.15
CA ALA A 28 9.09 -14.54 -11.72
C ALA A 28 10.06 -15.26 -10.75
N SER A 29 9.67 -15.53 -9.50
CA SER A 29 10.44 -16.42 -8.62
C SER A 29 9.84 -17.83 -8.63
N LYS A 30 10.68 -18.86 -8.86
CA LYS A 30 10.29 -20.28 -8.95
C LYS A 30 9.83 -20.92 -7.61
N LEU A 31 9.72 -20.15 -6.51
CA LEU A 31 9.11 -20.57 -5.25
C LEU A 31 7.71 -19.93 -5.12
N LYS A 32 6.77 -20.38 -5.95
CA LYS A 32 5.41 -19.82 -6.04
C LYS A 32 4.51 -20.06 -4.81
N SER A 33 4.85 -20.97 -3.91
CA SER A 33 3.84 -21.53 -3.00
C SER A 33 3.55 -20.72 -1.72
N ALA A 34 4.15 -19.55 -1.50
CA ALA A 34 3.81 -18.71 -0.34
C ALA A 34 4.20 -17.23 -0.52
N MET A 35 3.68 -16.59 -1.57
CA MET A 35 3.84 -15.15 -1.74
C MET A 35 2.78 -14.39 -0.94
N GLY A 36 3.18 -13.31 -0.27
CA GLY A 36 2.25 -12.37 0.36
C GLY A 36 1.57 -11.49 -0.69
N ILE A 37 0.33 -11.07 -0.51
CA ILE A 37 -0.44 -10.32 -1.53
C ILE A 37 0.14 -8.94 -1.91
N VAL A 38 1.07 -8.39 -1.13
CA VAL A 38 1.77 -7.12 -1.47
C VAL A 38 3.27 -7.30 -1.75
N THR A 39 3.78 -8.52 -1.61
CA THR A 39 5.23 -8.77 -1.73
C THR A 39 5.71 -8.71 -3.18
N GLY A 40 6.93 -8.21 -3.41
CA GLY A 40 7.52 -8.14 -4.75
C GLY A 40 7.02 -7.00 -5.64
N MET A 41 5.97 -6.27 -5.25
CA MET A 41 5.36 -5.18 -6.03
C MET A 41 5.99 -3.81 -5.80
N ARG A 42 6.91 -3.68 -4.83
CA ARG A 42 7.51 -2.40 -4.38
C ARG A 42 6.53 -1.35 -3.83
N ILE A 43 5.26 -1.72 -3.60
CA ILE A 43 4.27 -0.83 -2.97
C ILE A 43 4.33 -0.86 -1.44
N ALA A 44 4.84 -1.94 -0.83
CA ALA A 44 4.76 -2.17 0.61
C ALA A 44 6.12 -2.04 1.32
N THR A 45 6.18 -1.16 2.33
CA THR A 45 7.41 -0.82 3.05
C THR A 45 7.22 -0.81 4.57
N CYS A 46 8.33 -1.02 5.28
CA CYS A 46 8.40 -0.89 6.73
C CYS A 46 8.49 0.57 7.12
N GLY A 47 7.58 1.05 7.96
CA GLY A 47 7.58 2.43 8.42
C GLY A 47 8.73 2.78 9.37
N ASN A 48 9.36 1.80 10.01
CA ASN A 48 10.49 2.06 10.91
C ASN A 48 11.81 2.34 10.18
N CYS A 49 12.02 1.79 8.98
CA CYS A 49 13.31 1.88 8.28
C CYS A 49 13.20 2.06 6.75
N GLY A 50 12.00 2.15 6.19
CA GLY A 50 11.74 2.31 4.76
C GLY A 50 12.01 1.07 3.89
N SER A 51 12.60 0.00 4.44
CA SER A 51 12.91 -1.22 3.69
C SER A 51 11.64 -1.97 3.29
N SER A 52 11.68 -2.71 2.17
CA SER A 52 10.51 -3.44 1.67
C SER A 52 10.03 -4.53 2.63
N LEU A 53 8.73 -4.81 2.62
CA LEU A 53 8.17 -5.97 3.32
C LEU A 53 8.42 -7.26 2.54
N GLN A 54 8.72 -8.33 3.28
CA GLN A 54 8.90 -9.68 2.78
C GLN A 54 8.06 -10.65 3.58
N VAL A 55 7.73 -11.80 2.98
CA VAL A 55 7.08 -12.91 3.69
C VAL A 55 8.05 -14.06 3.91
N TYR A 56 7.80 -14.81 4.98
CA TYR A 56 8.48 -16.07 5.25
C TYR A 56 7.52 -17.05 5.93
N ARG A 57 7.77 -18.34 5.75
CA ARG A 57 7.05 -19.41 6.45
C ARG A 57 7.66 -19.61 7.83
N SER A 58 6.95 -19.16 8.86
CA SER A 58 7.28 -19.50 10.24
C SER A 58 6.99 -20.97 10.47
N LYS A 59 7.91 -21.69 11.14
CA LYS A 59 7.80 -23.12 11.43
C LYS A 59 7.53 -23.96 10.18
N ALA A 60 8.26 -23.66 9.10
CA ALA A 60 8.12 -24.33 7.81
C ALA A 60 8.16 -25.86 7.93
N GLY A 61 7.25 -26.55 7.24
CA GLY A 61 7.10 -28.01 7.24
C GLY A 61 6.43 -28.60 8.48
N LYS A 62 6.00 -27.77 9.45
CA LYS A 62 5.29 -28.22 10.66
C LYS A 62 3.79 -27.98 10.55
N LYS A 63 3.01 -28.70 11.38
CA LYS A 63 1.54 -28.56 11.46
C LYS A 63 1.11 -27.11 11.73
N ASP A 64 1.90 -26.36 12.48
CA ASP A 64 1.67 -24.97 12.85
C ASP A 64 2.43 -23.96 11.96
N GLU A 65 2.75 -24.36 10.73
CA GLU A 65 3.31 -23.47 9.72
C GLU A 65 2.38 -22.26 9.50
N LYS A 66 2.95 -21.06 9.58
CA LYS A 66 2.23 -19.81 9.33
C LYS A 66 3.03 -18.92 8.39
N LEU A 67 2.36 -18.29 7.44
CA LEU A 67 2.99 -17.23 6.65
C LEU A 67 3.02 -15.96 7.50
N ARG A 68 4.18 -15.31 7.56
CA ARG A 68 4.38 -14.08 8.33
C ARG A 68 5.09 -13.03 7.48
N TYR A 69 4.70 -11.78 7.66
CA TYR A 69 5.41 -10.64 7.10
C TYR A 69 6.52 -10.20 8.06
N LYS A 70 7.61 -9.73 7.46
CA LYS A 70 8.74 -9.11 8.15
C LYS A 70 9.33 -7.97 7.31
N CYS A 71 9.99 -7.05 7.98
CA CYS A 71 10.86 -6.09 7.32
C CYS A 71 12.09 -6.81 6.72
N SER A 72 12.43 -6.52 5.46
CA SER A 72 13.66 -7.04 4.83
C SER A 72 14.93 -6.56 5.55
N GLY A 73 14.96 -5.31 6.03
CA GLY A 73 16.06 -4.74 6.80
C GLY A 73 16.31 -5.41 8.16
N ARG A 74 15.44 -6.32 8.61
CA ARG A 74 15.69 -7.18 9.78
C ARG A 74 16.67 -8.32 9.46
N SER A 75 16.80 -8.68 8.19
CA SER A 75 17.74 -9.70 7.72
C SER A 75 19.08 -9.10 7.30
N ASP A 76 19.23 -7.78 7.41
CA ASP A 76 20.50 -7.09 7.15
C ASP A 76 21.43 -7.28 8.35
N THR A 77 22.61 -7.83 8.08
CA THR A 77 23.67 -8.05 9.08
C THR A 77 24.50 -6.80 9.35
N SER A 78 24.19 -5.67 8.69
CA SER A 78 24.80 -4.38 8.97
C SER A 78 24.40 -3.83 10.35
N VAL A 79 25.14 -2.81 10.83
CA VAL A 79 25.22 -2.36 12.24
C VAL A 79 23.88 -1.87 12.85
N LYS A 80 22.79 -1.75 12.09
CA LYS A 80 21.45 -1.45 12.61
C LYS A 80 20.35 -2.26 11.90
N SER A 81 20.22 -3.53 12.25
CA SER A 81 19.06 -4.34 11.86
C SER A 81 17.76 -3.71 12.33
N CYS A 82 16.73 -3.74 11.48
CA CYS A 82 15.43 -3.18 11.82
C CYS A 82 14.76 -3.97 12.96
N THR A 83 14.27 -3.26 13.99
CA THR A 83 13.63 -3.85 15.18
C THR A 83 12.14 -4.13 15.01
N ALA A 84 11.55 -3.77 13.86
CA ALA A 84 10.13 -3.98 13.58
C ALA A 84 9.74 -5.46 13.77
N ALA A 85 8.65 -5.69 14.50
CA ALA A 85 8.15 -7.04 14.78
C ALA A 85 7.70 -7.77 13.50
N THR A 86 7.63 -9.10 13.57
CA THR A 86 6.97 -9.87 12.50
C THR A 86 5.50 -10.03 12.83
N PHE A 87 4.64 -10.03 11.82
CA PHE A 87 3.19 -10.14 11.99
C PHE A 87 2.60 -11.22 11.08
N ASP A 88 1.45 -11.76 11.48
CA ASP A 88 0.79 -12.88 10.82
C ASP A 88 0.10 -12.39 9.53
N ASN A 89 0.30 -13.10 8.41
CA ASN A 89 -0.21 -12.65 7.11
C ASN A 89 -1.72 -12.53 7.12
N ARG A 90 -2.42 -13.42 7.81
CA ARG A 90 -3.88 -13.52 7.74
C ARG A 90 -4.52 -12.23 8.21
N TYR A 91 -4.09 -11.72 9.35
CA TYR A 91 -4.67 -10.51 9.92
C TYR A 91 -4.20 -9.24 9.20
N PHE A 92 -2.96 -9.20 8.73
CA PHE A 92 -2.49 -8.08 7.93
C PHE A 92 -3.21 -7.97 6.59
N GLU A 93 -3.34 -9.09 5.87
CA GLU A 93 -3.98 -9.14 4.55
C GLU A 93 -5.49 -8.88 4.66
N TYR A 94 -6.14 -9.40 5.70
CA TYR A 94 -7.52 -9.08 6.03
C TYR A 94 -7.71 -7.58 6.30
N ALA A 95 -6.91 -7.01 7.20
CA ALA A 95 -7.00 -5.59 7.56
C ALA A 95 -6.72 -4.69 6.35
N LEU A 96 -5.75 -5.05 5.51
CA LEU A 96 -5.46 -4.31 4.30
C LEU A 96 -6.66 -4.28 3.34
N MET A 97 -7.35 -5.41 3.14
CA MET A 97 -8.56 -5.44 2.29
C MET A 97 -9.68 -4.59 2.88
N LEU A 98 -9.88 -4.62 4.21
CA LEU A 98 -10.87 -3.77 4.88
C LEU A 98 -10.58 -2.28 4.65
N LEU A 99 -9.35 -1.85 4.91
CA LEU A 99 -8.94 -0.46 4.72
C LEU A 99 -9.07 -0.01 3.26
N ILE A 100 -8.67 -0.84 2.30
CA ILE A 100 -8.85 -0.47 0.88
C ILE A 100 -10.34 -0.37 0.53
N GLY A 101 -11.15 -1.32 1.00
CA GLY A 101 -12.60 -1.35 0.81
C GLY A 101 -13.29 -0.10 1.36
N SER A 102 -12.84 0.40 2.51
CA SER A 102 -13.41 1.60 3.15
C SER A 102 -13.24 2.87 2.34
N VAL A 103 -12.23 2.92 1.48
CA VAL A 103 -11.95 4.08 0.63
C VAL A 103 -12.46 3.89 -0.79
N ILE A 104 -12.28 2.71 -1.39
CA ILE A 104 -12.58 2.51 -2.82
C ILE A 104 -14.07 2.47 -3.11
N LEU A 105 -14.89 2.01 -2.15
CA LEU A 105 -16.35 1.93 -2.29
C LEU A 105 -17.02 3.31 -2.20
N GLN A 106 -16.24 4.39 -2.09
CA GLN A 106 -16.75 5.75 -2.03
C GLN A 106 -16.92 6.36 -3.41
N PRO A 107 -17.95 7.21 -3.60
CA PRO A 107 -18.06 8.00 -4.81
C PRO A 107 -16.83 8.91 -4.92
N LYS A 108 -16.15 8.85 -6.08
CA LYS A 108 -14.96 9.65 -6.36
C LYS A 108 -15.29 11.12 -6.17
N LYS A 109 -14.72 11.77 -5.15
CA LYS A 109 -14.64 13.24 -5.11
C LYS A 109 -13.75 13.68 -6.28
N ASN A 110 -14.07 14.78 -6.98
CA ASN A 110 -13.35 15.32 -8.15
C ASN A 110 -11.87 15.72 -7.90
N THR A 111 -11.26 15.26 -6.81
CA THR A 111 -9.90 15.56 -6.36
C THR A 111 -8.81 14.95 -7.24
N SER A 112 -9.10 13.91 -8.03
CA SER A 112 -8.12 13.26 -8.91
C SER A 112 -7.62 14.18 -10.03
N GLU A 113 -8.50 15.02 -10.60
CA GLU A 113 -8.13 16.04 -11.60
C GLU A 113 -7.12 17.04 -11.00
N ASN A 114 -7.30 17.43 -9.73
CA ASN A 114 -6.41 18.36 -9.03
C ASN A 114 -5.00 17.77 -8.82
N LYS A 115 -4.87 16.45 -8.60
CA LYS A 115 -3.55 15.82 -8.39
C LYS A 115 -2.79 15.64 -9.71
N ILE A 116 -3.46 15.25 -10.79
CA ILE A 116 -2.88 15.23 -12.14
C ILE A 116 -2.43 16.65 -12.53
N ALA A 117 -3.27 17.66 -12.30
CA ALA A 117 -2.92 19.05 -12.54
C ALA A 117 -1.71 19.49 -11.69
N SER A 118 -1.66 19.10 -10.41
CA SER A 118 -0.53 19.41 -9.53
C SER A 118 0.78 18.80 -10.02
N ILE A 119 0.79 17.53 -10.46
CA ILE A 119 1.98 16.87 -11.00
C ILE A 119 2.41 17.54 -12.31
N LYS A 120 1.47 17.88 -13.20
CA LYS A 120 1.75 18.63 -14.44
C LYS A 120 2.39 19.99 -14.13
N ASN A 121 1.86 20.74 -13.16
CA ASN A 121 2.40 22.02 -12.74
C ASN A 121 3.83 21.90 -12.16
N LYS A 122 4.12 20.84 -11.41
CA LYS A 122 5.49 20.56 -10.91
C LYS A 122 6.45 20.25 -12.05
N ILE A 123 6.02 19.45 -13.04
CA ILE A 123 6.82 19.13 -14.23
C ILE A 123 7.12 20.40 -15.03
N GLU A 124 6.14 21.28 -15.20
CA GLU A 124 6.30 22.55 -15.91
C GLU A 124 7.25 23.49 -15.17
N SER A 125 7.11 23.60 -13.84
CA SER A 125 8.04 24.38 -13.00
C SER A 125 9.48 23.85 -13.03
N ILE A 126 9.68 22.54 -13.08
CA ILE A 126 11.04 21.96 -13.22
C ILE A 126 11.56 22.16 -14.64
N SER A 127 10.70 22.06 -15.66
CA SER A 127 11.09 22.26 -17.05
C SER A 127 11.57 23.69 -17.29
N SER A 128 10.86 24.69 -16.75
CA SER A 128 11.30 26.09 -16.82
C SER A 128 12.62 26.32 -16.06
N LYS A 129 12.82 25.69 -14.90
CA LYS A 129 14.11 25.73 -14.19
C LYS A 129 15.26 25.12 -15.00
N ILE A 130 15.01 24.02 -15.70
CA ILE A 130 16.00 23.40 -16.59
C ILE A 130 16.33 24.33 -17.75
N GLU A 131 15.34 24.95 -18.39
CA GLU A 131 15.57 25.89 -19.50
C GLU A 131 16.42 27.10 -19.07
N ILE A 132 16.09 27.73 -17.94
CA ILE A 132 16.88 28.85 -17.37
C ILE A 132 18.32 28.41 -17.08
N MET A 133 18.50 27.18 -16.59
CA MET A 133 19.81 26.65 -16.23
C MET A 133 20.64 26.28 -17.46
N ILE A 134 20.03 25.74 -18.53
CA ILE A 134 20.69 25.51 -19.82
C ILE A 134 21.23 26.83 -20.39
N GLN A 135 20.42 27.90 -20.34
CA GLN A 135 20.85 29.22 -20.79
C GLN A 135 22.04 29.75 -19.97
N SER A 136 22.03 29.50 -18.66
CA SER A 136 23.09 29.92 -17.74
C SER A 136 24.40 29.13 -17.94
N VAL A 137 24.32 27.83 -18.21
CA VAL A 137 25.48 26.99 -18.54
C VAL A 137 26.13 27.46 -19.84
N GLY A 138 25.34 27.74 -20.87
CA GLY A 138 25.84 28.23 -22.16
C GLY A 138 26.51 29.61 -22.10
N ALA A 139 26.24 30.41 -21.07
CA ALA A 139 26.81 31.75 -20.87
C ALA A 139 28.02 31.78 -19.92
N THR A 140 28.33 30.66 -19.23
CA THR A 140 29.36 30.61 -18.19
C THR A 140 30.69 30.09 -18.75
N THR A 141 31.78 30.84 -18.55
CA THR A 141 33.13 30.47 -19.02
C THR A 141 34.06 29.95 -17.91
N GLU A 142 33.68 30.05 -16.64
CA GLU A 142 34.45 29.55 -15.50
C GLU A 142 34.14 28.06 -15.22
N GLY A 143 35.18 27.24 -15.20
CA GLY A 143 35.08 25.77 -15.13
C GLY A 143 34.37 25.23 -13.90
N ASP A 144 34.64 25.78 -12.70
CA ASP A 144 34.03 25.30 -11.45
C ASP A 144 32.53 25.64 -11.36
N ILE A 145 32.14 26.81 -11.87
CA ILE A 145 30.73 27.21 -11.96
C ILE A 145 30.00 26.35 -13.00
N HIS A 146 30.65 26.04 -14.12
CA HIS A 146 30.10 25.15 -15.14
C HIS A 146 29.85 23.73 -14.59
N ILE A 147 30.76 23.17 -13.80
CA ILE A 147 30.59 21.85 -13.15
C ILE A 147 29.38 21.88 -12.21
N LEU A 148 29.29 22.87 -11.33
CA LEU A 148 28.21 22.98 -10.34
C LEU A 148 26.83 23.16 -10.99
N LEU A 149 26.74 23.93 -12.07
CA LEU A 149 25.51 24.09 -12.84
C LEU A 149 25.11 22.78 -13.53
N THR A 150 26.07 22.02 -14.06
CA THR A 150 25.83 20.73 -14.73
C THR A 150 25.30 19.69 -13.73
N GLU A 151 25.89 19.58 -12.53
CA GLU A 151 25.41 18.67 -11.49
C GLU A 151 23.98 18.97 -11.04
N ARG A 152 23.65 20.27 -10.93
CA ARG A 152 22.31 20.71 -10.55
C ARG A 152 21.28 20.43 -11.66
N LEU A 153 21.69 20.58 -12.92
CA LEU A 153 20.88 20.26 -14.10
C LEU A 153 20.60 18.75 -14.18
N ASP A 154 21.58 17.91 -13.86
CA ASP A 154 21.40 16.45 -13.76
C ASP A 154 20.45 16.05 -12.64
N LYS A 155 20.51 16.75 -11.49
CA LYS A 155 19.56 16.53 -10.38
C LYS A 155 18.12 16.86 -10.81
N LEU A 156 17.91 18.03 -11.42
CA LEU A 156 16.59 18.45 -11.93
C LEU A 156 16.08 17.51 -13.03
N SER A 157 16.96 17.04 -13.92
CA SER A 157 16.61 16.11 -14.99
C SER A 157 16.17 14.75 -14.46
N ARG A 158 16.84 14.24 -13.42
CA ARG A 158 16.43 13.01 -12.71
C ARG A 158 15.08 13.18 -12.00
N GLU A 159 14.87 14.32 -11.35
CA GLU A 159 13.60 14.64 -10.69
C GLU A 159 12.44 14.73 -11.68
N ARG A 160 12.63 15.42 -12.82
CA ARG A 160 11.64 15.49 -13.91
C ARG A 160 11.30 14.10 -14.45
N LYS A 161 12.33 13.24 -14.65
CA LYS A 161 12.11 11.87 -15.12
C LYS A 161 11.24 11.08 -14.13
N LYS A 162 11.52 11.19 -12.83
CA LYS A 162 10.73 10.53 -11.78
C LYS A 162 9.28 11.02 -11.76
N LEU A 163 9.04 12.33 -11.88
CA LEU A 163 7.68 12.89 -11.94
C LEU A 163 6.93 12.49 -13.21
N ASN A 164 7.61 12.35 -14.36
CA ASN A 164 6.98 11.87 -15.59
C ASN A 164 6.59 10.39 -15.51
N GLU A 165 7.42 9.57 -14.86
CA GLU A 165 7.08 8.17 -14.57
C GLU A 165 5.86 8.10 -13.65
N GLU A 166 5.83 8.92 -12.58
CA GLU A 166 4.69 9.03 -11.68
C GLU A 166 3.41 9.51 -12.41
N LEU A 167 3.51 10.53 -13.26
CA LEU A 167 2.38 11.03 -14.06
C LEU A 167 1.82 9.96 -15.00
N THR A 168 2.69 9.20 -15.67
CA THR A 168 2.27 8.13 -16.58
C THR A 168 1.52 7.04 -15.83
N ILE A 169 2.01 6.67 -14.65
CA ILE A 169 1.35 5.71 -13.76
C ILE A 169 -0.01 6.27 -13.33
N GLU A 170 -0.08 7.49 -12.82
CA GLU A 170 -1.31 8.10 -12.32
C GLU A 170 -2.39 8.24 -13.41
N ILE A 171 -2.03 8.67 -14.62
CA ILE A 171 -2.94 8.73 -15.77
C ILE A 171 -3.46 7.33 -16.12
N SER A 172 -2.56 6.34 -16.24
CA SER A 172 -2.96 4.98 -16.60
C SER A 172 -3.92 4.34 -15.59
N HIS A 173 -3.79 4.67 -14.30
CA HIS A 173 -4.67 4.19 -13.24
C HIS A 173 -5.95 5.02 -13.10
N THR A 174 -5.94 6.28 -13.53
CA THR A 174 -7.15 7.13 -13.58
C THR A 174 -8.06 6.72 -14.74
N GLU A 175 -7.47 6.41 -15.91
CA GLU A 175 -8.15 5.90 -17.10
C GLU A 175 -8.65 4.46 -16.91
N ALA A 176 -7.87 3.63 -16.22
CA ALA A 176 -8.33 2.33 -15.73
C ALA A 176 -9.27 2.54 -14.53
N SER A 177 -10.50 2.99 -14.77
CA SER A 177 -11.51 3.06 -13.70
C SER A 177 -11.71 1.67 -13.09
N ILE A 178 -11.04 1.41 -11.97
CA ILE A 178 -11.22 0.17 -11.21
C ILE A 178 -12.66 0.18 -10.75
N ASN A 179 -13.44 -0.80 -11.20
CA ASN A 179 -14.79 -1.01 -10.69
C ASN A 179 -14.66 -1.37 -9.19
N PRO A 180 -15.15 -0.52 -8.26
CA PRO A 180 -15.07 -0.80 -6.83
C PRO A 180 -15.71 -2.15 -6.45
N ASP A 181 -16.70 -2.62 -7.21
CA ASP A 181 -17.38 -3.90 -7.01
C ASP A 181 -16.42 -5.10 -7.08
N ILE A 182 -15.24 -4.95 -7.69
CA ILE A 182 -14.24 -6.03 -7.75
C ILE A 182 -13.79 -6.46 -6.35
N TYR A 183 -13.79 -5.55 -5.38
CA TYR A 183 -13.45 -5.88 -3.99
C TYR A 183 -14.55 -6.70 -3.31
N MET A 184 -15.81 -6.54 -3.72
CA MET A 184 -16.92 -7.37 -3.22
C MET A 184 -16.87 -8.81 -3.77
N GLN A 185 -16.12 -9.04 -4.84
CA GLN A 185 -15.99 -10.33 -5.50
C GLN A 185 -14.76 -11.13 -5.05
N ILE A 186 -13.93 -10.56 -4.16
CA ILE A 186 -12.72 -11.24 -3.66
C ILE A 186 -13.12 -12.55 -2.94
N PRO A 187 -12.57 -13.70 -3.35
CA PRO A 187 -12.90 -14.98 -2.72
C PRO A 187 -12.46 -15.04 -1.25
N ARG A 188 -13.32 -15.55 -0.36
CA ARG A 188 -13.05 -15.65 1.09
C ARG A 188 -11.77 -16.40 1.44
N ASN A 189 -11.34 -17.33 0.59
CA ASN A 189 -10.13 -18.13 0.82
C ASN A 189 -8.84 -17.47 0.29
N PHE A 190 -8.83 -16.21 -0.13
CA PHE A 190 -7.61 -15.56 -0.64
C PHE A 190 -6.46 -15.51 0.39
N ILE A 191 -6.79 -15.57 1.68
CA ILE A 191 -5.80 -15.58 2.78
C ILE A 191 -5.07 -16.92 2.91
N ASP A 192 -5.65 -18.01 2.41
CA ASP A 192 -4.97 -19.29 2.30
C ASP A 192 -3.81 -19.17 1.30
N TYR A 193 -2.59 -19.17 1.81
CA TYR A 193 -1.38 -19.05 1.00
C TYR A 193 -1.13 -20.23 0.06
N ASN A 194 -1.90 -21.33 0.18
CA ASN A 194 -1.87 -22.43 -0.78
C ASN A 194 -2.73 -22.14 -2.03
N GLN A 195 -3.67 -21.19 -1.98
CA GLN A 195 -4.49 -20.78 -3.12
C GLN A 195 -3.75 -19.79 -4.02
N ALA A 196 -2.67 -20.26 -4.66
CA ALA A 196 -1.78 -19.38 -5.43
C ALA A 196 -2.49 -18.62 -6.55
N ASP A 197 -3.41 -19.26 -7.27
CA ASP A 197 -4.13 -18.63 -8.40
C ASP A 197 -5.05 -17.49 -7.92
N ILE A 198 -5.85 -17.73 -6.87
CA ILE A 198 -6.70 -16.71 -6.24
C ILE A 198 -5.84 -15.55 -5.71
N ARG A 199 -4.68 -15.86 -5.12
CA ARG A 199 -3.77 -14.84 -4.60
C ARG A 199 -3.14 -14.02 -5.69
N ASP A 200 -2.81 -14.61 -6.84
CA ASP A 200 -2.29 -13.88 -7.99
C ASP A 200 -3.35 -12.92 -8.57
N GLU A 201 -4.63 -13.32 -8.60
CA GLU A 201 -5.74 -12.41 -8.97
C GLU A 201 -5.89 -11.23 -7.99
N VAL A 202 -5.91 -11.52 -6.68
CA VAL A 202 -5.98 -10.47 -5.65
C VAL A 202 -4.77 -9.55 -5.70
N ARG A 203 -3.58 -10.09 -5.97
CA ARG A 203 -2.35 -9.31 -6.18
C ARG A 203 -2.50 -8.33 -7.34
N ASP A 204 -3.06 -8.76 -8.45
CA ASP A 204 -3.29 -7.88 -9.61
C ASP A 204 -4.32 -6.78 -9.31
N ILE A 205 -5.37 -7.09 -8.53
CA ILE A 205 -6.34 -6.10 -8.06
C ILE A 205 -5.66 -5.03 -7.20
N ILE A 206 -4.86 -5.46 -6.21
CA ILE A 206 -4.11 -4.56 -5.32
C ILE A 206 -3.13 -3.72 -6.12
N TYR A 207 -2.37 -4.31 -7.03
CA TYR A 207 -1.36 -3.61 -7.81
C TYR A 207 -1.95 -2.47 -8.64
N LYS A 208 -3.17 -2.66 -9.16
CA LYS A 208 -3.90 -1.62 -9.89
C LYS A 208 -4.47 -0.56 -8.96
N THR A 209 -4.84 -0.90 -7.73
CA THR A 209 -5.57 0.00 -6.84
C THR A 209 -4.66 0.82 -5.92
N VAL A 210 -3.60 0.19 -5.42
CA VAL A 210 -2.81 0.69 -4.30
C VAL A 210 -1.50 1.28 -4.81
N LYS A 211 -1.28 2.55 -4.51
CA LYS A 211 -0.04 3.25 -4.81
C LYS A 211 1.06 2.90 -3.81
N PHE A 212 0.71 2.88 -2.52
CA PHE A 212 1.67 2.66 -1.46
C PHE A 212 1.04 2.10 -0.19
N VAL A 213 1.79 1.24 0.52
CA VAL A 213 1.47 0.71 1.84
C VAL A 213 2.67 0.91 2.75
N LYS A 214 2.47 1.57 3.88
CA LYS A 214 3.47 1.67 4.96
C LYS A 214 2.98 0.88 6.17
N VAL A 215 3.85 0.11 6.79
CA VAL A 215 3.50 -0.67 7.99
C VAL A 215 4.51 -0.46 9.12
N HIS A 216 4.01 0.01 10.26
CA HIS A 216 4.74 0.01 11.53
C HIS A 216 4.30 -1.20 12.34
N SER A 217 5.22 -1.83 13.07
CA SER A 217 4.89 -3.05 13.81
C SER A 217 5.73 -3.23 15.06
N VAL A 218 5.04 -3.53 16.16
CA VAL A 218 5.59 -3.99 17.43
C VAL A 218 4.95 -5.34 17.80
N THR A 219 5.38 -5.95 18.90
CA THR A 219 4.86 -7.27 19.27
C THR A 219 3.35 -7.19 19.49
N SER A 220 2.61 -7.99 18.72
CA SER A 220 1.15 -8.06 18.72
C SER A 220 0.39 -6.79 18.29
N CYS A 221 1.06 -5.84 17.65
CA CYS A 221 0.38 -4.66 17.13
C CYS A 221 1.03 -4.17 15.83
N PHE A 222 0.21 -3.82 14.85
CA PHE A 222 0.69 -3.20 13.62
C PHE A 222 -0.24 -2.09 13.15
N TYR A 223 0.36 -1.03 12.64
CA TYR A 223 -0.31 0.14 12.09
C TYR A 223 -0.04 0.18 10.59
N ILE A 224 -1.10 0.30 9.80
CA ILE A 224 -1.09 0.28 8.34
C ILE A 224 -1.51 1.66 7.83
N GLN A 225 -0.74 2.19 6.89
CA GLN A 225 -1.11 3.36 6.10
C GLN A 225 -1.21 2.93 4.64
N VAL A 226 -2.28 3.34 3.95
CA VAL A 226 -2.55 2.99 2.56
C VAL A 226 -2.81 4.26 1.75
N GLU A 227 -2.11 4.41 0.63
CA GLU A 227 -2.41 5.38 -0.41
C GLU A 227 -2.94 4.64 -1.63
N LEU A 228 -4.14 5.01 -2.09
CA LEU A 228 -4.69 4.56 -3.37
C LEU A 228 -4.26 5.49 -4.50
N PHE A 229 -4.22 4.96 -5.72
CA PHE A 229 -4.15 5.82 -6.91
C PHE A 229 -5.37 6.75 -6.94
N GLY A 230 -5.18 8.00 -7.39
CA GLY A 230 -6.15 9.08 -7.22
C GLY A 230 -5.96 9.88 -5.92
N GLY A 231 -5.04 9.46 -5.03
CA GLY A 231 -4.60 10.21 -3.87
C GLY A 231 -5.50 10.12 -2.64
N MET A 232 -6.41 9.16 -2.61
CA MET A 232 -7.16 8.83 -1.40
C MET A 232 -6.25 8.08 -0.43
N MET A 233 -6.31 8.44 0.85
CA MET A 233 -5.47 7.91 1.92
C MET A 233 -6.36 7.35 3.00
N THR A 234 -6.00 6.21 3.57
CA THR A 234 -6.58 5.71 4.82
C THR A 234 -5.49 5.08 5.68
N ASP A 235 -5.78 4.94 6.96
CA ASP A 235 -4.92 4.29 7.91
C ASP A 235 -5.72 3.53 8.96
N GLY A 236 -5.07 2.56 9.60
CA GLY A 236 -5.72 1.77 10.63
C GLY A 236 -4.74 0.94 11.43
N ILE A 237 -5.15 0.56 12.63
CA ILE A 237 -4.33 -0.20 13.57
C ILE A 237 -4.98 -1.53 13.90
N VAL A 238 -4.14 -2.56 14.08
CA VAL A 238 -4.55 -3.89 14.48
C VAL A 238 -3.86 -4.29 15.77
N ILE A 239 -4.64 -4.75 16.74
CA ILE A 239 -4.16 -5.20 18.06
C ILE A 239 -4.52 -6.68 18.26
N ASP A 240 -3.52 -7.45 18.69
CA ASP A 240 -3.58 -8.86 19.07
C ASP A 240 -4.22 -9.79 18.02
N ASN A 241 -4.15 -9.39 16.74
CA ASN A 241 -4.79 -10.12 15.65
C ASN A 241 -6.30 -10.33 15.86
N LYS A 242 -6.95 -9.45 16.64
CA LYS A 242 -8.38 -9.56 16.97
C LYS A 242 -9.10 -8.26 16.68
N TYR A 243 -8.52 -7.13 17.06
CA TYR A 243 -9.17 -5.83 16.97
C TYR A 243 -8.59 -5.02 15.82
N ILE A 244 -9.44 -4.33 15.07
CA ILE A 244 -9.06 -3.36 14.05
C ILE A 244 -9.79 -2.05 14.31
N SER A 245 -9.10 -0.93 14.10
CA SER A 245 -9.74 0.37 14.00
C SER A 245 -9.32 1.01 12.68
N ASP A 246 -10.31 1.33 11.85
CA ASP A 246 -10.14 2.15 10.65
C ASP A 246 -10.27 3.63 11.02
N PHE A 247 -9.12 4.29 11.07
CA PHE A 247 -9.02 5.69 11.44
C PHE A 247 -9.47 6.67 10.37
N GLY A 248 -9.61 6.19 9.13
CA GLY A 248 -10.16 6.94 8.02
C GLY A 248 -11.69 6.87 7.99
N PHE A 249 -12.32 5.92 8.67
CA PHE A 249 -13.76 5.63 8.53
C PHE A 249 -14.64 6.88 8.62
N ASP A 250 -14.46 7.74 9.63
CA ASP A 250 -15.29 8.96 9.79
C ASP A 250 -15.08 9.99 8.69
N MET A 251 -13.84 10.16 8.22
CA MET A 251 -13.51 11.07 7.10
C MET A 251 -14.11 10.60 5.79
N HIS A 252 -14.26 9.29 5.69
CA HIS A 252 -14.68 8.55 4.53
C HIS A 252 -16.22 8.44 4.50
N HIS A 253 -16.86 8.14 5.61
CA HIS A 253 -18.27 7.75 5.67
C HIS A 253 -19.14 8.80 6.36
N GLN A 254 -18.81 10.10 6.19
CA GLN A 254 -19.69 11.18 6.63
C GLN A 254 -21.11 10.96 6.08
N GLN A 255 -22.12 11.17 6.94
CA GLN A 255 -23.54 10.85 6.75
C GLN A 255 -24.20 11.41 5.47
N GLU A 256 -23.52 12.26 4.71
CA GLU A 256 -24.05 12.90 3.50
C GLU A 256 -24.14 11.94 2.29
N ASN A 257 -23.57 10.74 2.36
CA ASN A 257 -23.67 9.73 1.28
C ASN A 257 -24.09 8.34 1.82
N GLU A 258 -25.40 8.16 1.95
CA GLU A 258 -26.02 6.94 2.48
C GLU A 258 -25.64 5.67 1.69
N ASP A 259 -25.54 5.76 0.37
CA ASP A 259 -25.20 4.62 -0.50
C ASP A 259 -23.77 4.11 -0.25
N ALA A 260 -22.80 5.01 -0.09
CA ALA A 260 -21.40 4.64 0.21
C ALA A 260 -21.28 3.99 1.59
N PHE A 261 -21.96 4.54 2.59
CA PHE A 261 -22.04 3.97 3.94
C PHE A 261 -22.65 2.56 3.92
N LEU A 262 -23.76 2.37 3.20
CA LEU A 262 -24.41 1.07 3.05
C LEU A 262 -23.53 0.06 2.29
N ALA A 263 -22.82 0.49 1.24
CA ALA A 263 -21.91 -0.37 0.49
C ALA A 263 -20.73 -0.85 1.33
N TYR A 264 -20.07 0.05 2.08
CA TYR A 264 -19.01 -0.34 2.99
C TYR A 264 -19.53 -1.24 4.11
N ASN A 265 -20.67 -0.93 4.72
CA ASN A 265 -21.24 -1.78 5.76
C ASN A 265 -21.59 -3.17 5.25
N ARG A 266 -22.10 -3.30 4.03
CA ARG A 266 -22.30 -4.60 3.40
C ARG A 266 -20.97 -5.33 3.19
N PHE A 267 -19.93 -4.63 2.77
CA PHE A 267 -18.61 -5.22 2.60
C PHE A 267 -18.03 -5.67 3.95
N ALA A 268 -17.84 -4.76 4.91
CA ALA A 268 -17.22 -5.02 6.20
C ALA A 268 -17.98 -6.07 7.03
N ASN A 269 -19.31 -6.00 7.13
CA ASN A 269 -20.10 -6.97 7.91
C ASN A 269 -20.08 -8.39 7.33
N ASN A 270 -19.87 -8.51 6.02
CA ASN A 270 -19.77 -9.81 5.34
C ASN A 270 -18.32 -10.21 5.04
N PHE A 271 -17.34 -9.39 5.43
CA PHE A 271 -15.95 -9.67 5.18
C PHE A 271 -15.49 -10.73 6.16
N GLU A 272 -15.37 -11.96 5.67
CA GLU A 272 -14.81 -13.07 6.41
C GLU A 272 -13.85 -13.82 5.50
N CYS A 273 -12.78 -14.34 6.09
CA CYS A 273 -11.78 -15.06 5.34
C CYS A 273 -11.60 -16.48 5.87
N ILE A 274 -11.18 -17.39 5.01
CA ILE A 274 -10.92 -18.78 5.36
C ILE A 274 -9.42 -19.02 5.17
N ASP A 275 -8.74 -19.46 6.23
CA ASP A 275 -7.32 -19.80 6.16
C ASP A 275 -7.07 -21.22 5.61
N LYS A 276 -5.79 -21.57 5.46
CA LYS A 276 -5.35 -22.88 4.95
C LYS A 276 -5.89 -24.09 5.72
N ASP A 277 -6.23 -23.89 7.00
CA ASP A 277 -6.71 -24.95 7.90
C ASP A 277 -8.25 -24.98 7.92
N GLY A 278 -8.91 -24.22 7.04
CA GLY A 278 -10.36 -24.10 6.99
C GLY A 278 -10.94 -23.22 8.10
N ARG A 279 -10.11 -22.47 8.84
CA ARG A 279 -10.58 -21.64 9.94
C ARG A 279 -11.10 -20.32 9.42
N CYS A 280 -12.30 -19.95 9.85
CA CYS A 280 -12.84 -18.61 9.61
C CYS A 280 -12.05 -17.58 10.44
N ILE A 281 -11.52 -16.58 9.75
CA ILE A 281 -10.83 -15.42 10.31
C ILE A 281 -11.76 -14.22 10.17
N ARG A 282 -12.04 -13.60 11.32
CA ARG A 282 -12.78 -12.34 11.43
C ARG A 282 -12.09 -11.47 12.47
N MET A 283 -12.14 -10.15 12.27
CA MET A 283 -11.67 -9.16 13.23
C MET A 283 -12.84 -8.35 13.77
N LEU A 284 -12.74 -7.90 15.01
CA LEU A 284 -13.70 -6.98 15.61
C LEU A 284 -13.32 -5.56 15.21
N ASP A 285 -14.22 -4.88 14.50
CA ASP A 285 -14.04 -3.50 14.06
C ASP A 285 -14.53 -2.55 15.16
N MET A 286 -13.61 -1.76 15.72
CA MET A 286 -13.86 -0.80 16.80
C MET A 286 -14.74 0.38 16.38
N VAL A 287 -14.84 0.63 15.08
CA VAL A 287 -15.41 1.84 14.52
C VAL A 287 -16.77 1.57 13.88
N ASN A 288 -16.92 0.41 13.24
CA ASN A 288 -18.11 0.10 12.45
C ASN A 288 -19.30 -0.48 13.25
N GLY A 289 -19.62 0.08 14.42
CA GLY A 289 -20.81 -0.28 15.18
C GLY A 289 -20.84 -1.73 15.70
N THR A 290 -19.70 -2.42 15.77
CA THR A 290 -19.61 -3.71 16.45
C THR A 290 -19.91 -3.49 17.94
N HIS A 291 -20.96 -4.12 18.47
CA HIS A 291 -21.24 -4.06 19.90
C HIS A 291 -20.15 -4.81 20.68
N PHE A 292 -19.32 -4.08 21.41
CA PHE A 292 -18.36 -4.65 22.35
C PHE A 292 -19.04 -5.09 23.63
N ILE A 293 -18.59 -6.21 24.17
CA ILE A 293 -18.92 -6.60 25.54
C ILE A 293 -17.94 -5.91 26.48
N THR A 294 -18.38 -5.56 27.69
CA THR A 294 -17.57 -4.82 28.68
C THR A 294 -16.19 -5.43 28.96
N SER A 295 -16.03 -6.74 28.79
CA SER A 295 -14.74 -7.41 28.94
C SER A 295 -13.73 -7.06 27.84
N ASP A 296 -14.18 -6.74 26.63
CA ASP A 296 -13.29 -6.29 25.55
C ASP A 296 -12.74 -4.88 25.86
N ASP A 297 -13.56 -3.98 26.39
CA ASP A 297 -13.13 -2.61 26.76
C ASP A 297 -12.06 -2.61 27.85
N PHE A 298 -12.27 -3.41 28.91
CA PHE A 298 -11.27 -3.54 29.98
C PHE A 298 -9.96 -4.13 29.47
N TYR A 299 -10.05 -5.18 28.64
CA TYR A 299 -8.88 -5.81 28.02
C TYR A 299 -8.11 -4.83 27.14
N LEU A 300 -8.80 -4.06 26.30
CA LEU A 300 -8.17 -3.10 25.39
C LEU A 300 -7.50 -1.97 26.15
N ASN A 301 -8.10 -1.46 27.22
CA ASN A 301 -7.50 -0.45 28.08
C ASN A 301 -6.17 -0.92 28.70
N GLU A 302 -6.15 -2.12 29.29
CA GLU A 302 -4.91 -2.72 29.82
C GLU A 302 -3.88 -2.93 28.71
N ARG A 303 -4.34 -3.34 27.53
CA ARG A 303 -3.48 -3.64 26.40
C ARG A 303 -2.83 -2.40 25.80
N VAL A 304 -3.58 -1.32 25.63
CA VAL A 304 -3.09 -0.02 25.17
C VAL A 304 -2.02 0.51 26.13
N SER A 305 -2.27 0.46 27.43
CA SER A 305 -1.29 0.83 28.46
C SER A 305 0.01 0.03 28.34
N THR A 306 -0.11 -1.29 28.15
CA THR A 306 1.06 -2.16 27.94
C THR A 306 1.82 -1.83 26.66
N LEU A 307 1.10 -1.54 25.56
CA LEU A 307 1.72 -1.19 24.28
C LEU A 307 2.49 0.12 24.37
N LYS A 308 1.96 1.16 25.03
CA LYS A 308 2.63 2.47 25.19
C LYS A 308 4.00 2.39 25.88
N ASN A 309 4.22 1.37 26.70
CA ASN A 309 5.51 1.12 27.36
C ASN A 309 6.56 0.45 26.46
N GLN A 310 6.19 0.02 25.24
CA GLN A 310 7.13 -0.58 24.29
C GLN A 310 7.89 0.50 23.50
N ALA A 311 9.14 0.20 23.14
CA ALA A 311 9.88 1.03 22.21
C ALA A 311 9.26 0.94 20.80
N MET A 312 8.87 2.09 20.25
CA MET A 312 8.18 2.19 18.95
C MET A 312 8.46 3.52 18.26
N SER A 313 8.09 3.66 16.99
CA SER A 313 8.17 4.92 16.25
C SER A 313 7.10 5.91 16.71
N GLU A 314 7.33 7.20 16.45
CA GLU A 314 6.36 8.26 16.75
C GLU A 314 5.02 8.04 16.04
N GLU A 315 5.04 7.67 14.74
CA GLU A 315 3.83 7.34 13.97
C GLU A 315 3.03 6.19 14.60
N MET A 316 3.71 5.17 15.16
CA MET A 316 3.04 4.05 15.84
C MET A 316 2.43 4.48 17.17
N ARG A 317 3.13 5.35 17.91
CA ARG A 317 2.66 5.88 19.19
C ARG A 317 1.41 6.75 19.00
N ALA A 318 1.46 7.66 18.02
CA ALA A 318 0.31 8.49 17.64
C ALA A 318 -0.89 7.64 17.21
N ALA A 319 -0.66 6.54 16.47
CA ALA A 319 -1.72 5.60 16.13
C ALA A 319 -2.35 4.92 17.36
N ILE A 320 -1.54 4.53 18.36
CA ILE A 320 -2.06 3.94 19.61
C ILE A 320 -2.84 4.97 20.44
N GLU A 321 -2.36 6.22 20.51
CA GLU A 321 -3.07 7.31 21.19
C GLU A 321 -4.39 7.63 20.49
N LYS A 322 -4.41 7.62 19.14
CA LYS A 322 -5.64 7.74 18.37
C LYS A 322 -6.57 6.56 18.62
N PHE A 323 -6.08 5.33 18.77
CA PHE A 323 -6.92 4.16 19.10
C PHE A 323 -7.54 4.28 20.49
N GLU A 324 -6.78 4.76 21.48
CA GLU A 324 -7.23 4.89 22.86
C GLU A 324 -8.47 5.79 22.98
N SER A 325 -8.57 6.85 22.17
CA SER A 325 -9.74 7.74 22.19
C SER A 325 -11.06 7.09 21.76
N TRP A 326 -11.01 5.85 21.24
CA TRP A 326 -12.19 5.07 20.82
C TRP A 326 -12.54 3.97 21.82
N VAL A 327 -11.64 3.67 22.76
CA VAL A 327 -11.80 2.65 23.79
C VAL A 327 -12.30 3.25 25.12
N LEU A 328 -12.07 4.56 25.32
CA LEU A 328 -12.51 5.33 26.49
C LEU A 328 -13.88 5.98 26.27
#